data_AF-A0A366EK74-F1
#
_entry.id   AF-A0A366EK74-F1
#
_cell.length_a   1.000
_cell.length_b   1.000
_cell.length_c   1.000
_cell.angle_alpha   90.00
_cell.angle_beta   90.00
_cell.angle_gamma   90.00
#
_symmetry.space_group_name_H-M   'P 1'
#
loop_
_entity.id
_entity.type
_entity.pdbx_description
1 polymer ?
#
loop_
_entity_poly.entity_id
_entity_poly.type
_entity_poly.pdbx_seq_one_letter_code
_entity_poly.pdbx_strand_id
1 'polypeptide(L)'
;MTQNEKGITLLEVLLSMVILSIVLLTIVNFFPQMGRMNTYNGEKMKAVNVARGELAAWKESDSLDTPPSHYIKNEGTDPHHYHYFTSTIDGFKVKVTIDKQSDLDTTGSPSPTKAHQLLIQVLEDQKIVSETYGYIMVHD
;
A
#
# COMPACT_ATOMS: atom_id res chain seq x y z
N MET A 1 -10.71 71.12 -8.23
CA MET A 1 -10.65 69.69 -7.90
C MET A 1 -9.26 69.20 -8.25
N THR A 2 -8.34 69.11 -7.28
CA THR A 2 -6.96 68.64 -7.50
C THR A 2 -6.75 67.40 -6.66
N GLN A 3 -6.66 66.25 -7.32
CA GLN A 3 -6.39 64.98 -6.66
C GLN A 3 -4.94 64.97 -6.17
N ASN A 4 -4.76 64.50 -4.93
CA ASN A 4 -3.49 64.47 -4.23
C ASN A 4 -2.76 63.18 -4.61
N GLU A 5 -1.96 63.23 -5.68
CA GLU A 5 -1.15 62.09 -6.16
C GLU A 5 0.02 61.86 -5.20
N LYS A 6 -0.20 61.07 -4.13
CA LYS A 6 0.88 60.63 -3.23
C LYS A 6 1.76 59.63 -3.99
N GLY A 7 3.00 60.03 -4.29
CA GLY A 7 4.02 59.13 -4.85
C GLY A 7 4.42 58.03 -3.88
N ILE A 8 4.85 56.88 -4.42
CA ILE A 8 5.41 55.76 -3.65
C ILE A 8 6.78 56.13 -3.09
N THR A 9 7.02 55.80 -1.82
CA THR A 9 8.32 55.99 -1.19
C THR A 9 9.26 54.80 -1.45
N LEU A 10 10.58 55.04 -1.50
CA LEU A 10 11.58 53.98 -1.61
C LEU A 10 11.48 52.94 -0.48
N LEU A 11 11.07 53.39 0.71
CA LEU A 11 10.88 52.52 1.88
C LEU A 11 9.75 51.52 1.66
N GLU A 12 8.61 51.96 1.09
CA GLU A 12 7.49 51.07 0.79
C GLU A 12 7.87 50.02 -0.25
N VAL A 13 8.65 50.40 -1.28
CA VAL A 13 9.15 49.45 -2.30
C VAL A 13 10.08 48.41 -1.67
N LEU A 14 11.02 48.87 -0.84
CA LEU A 14 11.96 47.98 -0.15
C LEU A 14 11.23 47.01 0.77
N LEU A 15 10.29 47.50 1.59
CA LEU A 15 9.50 46.66 2.49
C LEU A 15 8.67 45.62 1.71
N SER A 16 8.08 46.02 0.58
CA SER A 16 7.32 45.11 -0.29
C SER A 16 8.21 44.00 -0.86
N MET A 17 9.43 44.32 -1.28
CA MET A 17 10.39 43.31 -1.78
C MET A 17 10.84 42.34 -0.68
N VAL A 18 11.06 42.84 0.54
CA VAL A 18 11.44 42.00 1.69
C VAL A 18 10.31 41.04 2.04
N ILE A 19 9.08 41.55 2.16
CA ILE A 19 7.90 40.71 2.46
C ILE A 19 7.70 39.67 1.35
N LEU A 20 7.77 40.09 0.09
CA LEU A 20 7.64 39.17 -1.05
C LEU A 20 8.73 38.08 -1.04
N SER A 21 9.96 38.44 -0.68
CA SER A 21 11.06 37.48 -0.59
C SER A 21 10.82 36.44 0.50
N ILE A 22 10.31 36.84 1.67
CA ILE A 22 9.96 35.91 2.75
C ILE A 22 8.87 34.94 2.28
N VAL A 23 7.81 35.45 1.64
CA VAL A 23 6.73 34.62 1.11
C VAL A 23 7.26 33.66 0.04
N LEU A 24 8.13 34.11 -0.85
CA LEU A 24 8.65 33.27 -1.92
C LEU A 24 9.57 32.16 -1.37
N LEU A 25 10.44 32.48 -0.42
CA LEU A 25 11.33 31.50 0.21
C LEU A 25 10.55 30.43 0.98
N THR A 26 9.45 30.80 1.65
CA THR A 26 8.61 29.80 2.33
C THR A 26 7.99 28.83 1.33
N ILE A 27 7.47 29.30 0.19
CA ILE A 27 6.88 28.45 -0.84
C ILE A 27 7.92 27.53 -1.49
N VAL A 28 9.10 28.06 -1.86
CA VAL A 28 10.16 27.28 -2.53
C VAL A 28 10.63 26.09 -1.67
N ASN A 29 10.64 26.25 -0.35
CA ASN A 29 11.03 25.18 0.58
C ASN A 29 10.04 24.00 0.64
N PHE A 30 8.82 24.12 0.11
CA PHE A 30 7.87 23.02 0.03
C PHE A 30 8.12 22.09 -1.17
N PHE A 31 8.73 22.56 -2.27
CA PHE A 31 8.89 21.75 -3.47
C PHE A 31 9.74 20.47 -3.26
N PRO A 32 10.88 20.50 -2.56
CA PRO A 32 11.64 19.27 -2.29
C PRO A 32 10.87 18.28 -1.41
N GLN A 33 10.03 18.79 -0.50
CA GLN A 33 9.20 17.96 0.36
C GLN A 33 8.09 17.27 -0.45
N MET A 34 7.44 18.00 -1.36
CA MET A 34 6.45 17.45 -2.28
C MET A 34 7.05 16.37 -3.20
N GLY A 35 8.25 16.60 -3.74
CA GLY A 35 8.91 15.62 -4.61
C GLY A 35 9.21 14.29 -3.91
N ARG A 36 9.74 14.35 -2.67
CA ARG A 36 9.98 13.14 -1.85
C ARG A 36 8.69 12.43 -1.49
N MET A 37 7.67 13.18 -1.06
CA MET A 37 6.37 12.62 -0.71
C MET A 37 5.68 11.96 -1.92
N ASN A 38 5.78 12.57 -3.10
CA ASN A 38 5.24 12.00 -4.33
C ASN A 38 5.91 10.67 -4.70
N THR A 39 7.24 10.60 -4.56
CA THR A 39 8.00 9.37 -4.82
C THR A 39 7.60 8.25 -3.85
N TYR A 40 7.59 8.56 -2.55
CA TYR A 40 7.17 7.63 -1.50
C TYR A 40 5.73 7.13 -1.69
N ASN A 41 4.81 8.02 -2.07
CA ASN A 41 3.43 7.65 -2.38
C ASN A 41 3.36 6.74 -3.61
N GLY A 42 4.16 7.02 -4.64
CA GLY A 42 4.26 6.18 -5.83
C GLY A 42 4.75 4.76 -5.53
N GLU A 43 5.80 4.62 -4.73
CA GLU A 43 6.32 3.32 -4.26
C GLU A 43 5.28 2.57 -3.42
N LYS A 44 4.63 3.26 -2.48
CA LYS A 44 3.55 2.67 -1.68
C LYS A 44 2.36 2.21 -2.54
N MET A 45 2.00 2.97 -3.59
CA MET A 45 0.95 2.56 -4.52
C MET A 45 1.33 1.29 -5.30
N LYS A 46 2.59 1.13 -5.70
CA LYS A 46 3.07 -0.12 -6.31
C LYS A 46 2.89 -1.30 -5.37
N ALA A 47 3.32 -1.17 -4.10
CA ALA A 47 3.16 -2.23 -3.11
C ALA A 47 1.67 -2.61 -2.88
N VAL A 48 0.77 -1.63 -2.84
CA VAL A 48 -0.69 -1.87 -2.74
C VAL A 48 -1.22 -2.60 -3.98
N ASN A 49 -0.75 -2.24 -5.17
CA ASN A 49 -1.16 -2.91 -6.40
C ASN A 49 -0.66 -4.35 -6.44
N VAL A 50 0.57 -4.62 -6.03
CA VAL A 50 1.10 -5.98 -5.85
C VAL A 50 0.22 -6.76 -4.88
N ALA A 51 -0.04 -6.21 -3.68
CA ALA A 51 -0.90 -6.89 -2.69
C ALA A 51 -2.27 -7.27 -3.25
N ARG A 52 -2.91 -6.36 -4.01
CA ARG A 52 -4.22 -6.61 -4.64
C ARG A 52 -4.16 -7.61 -5.78
N GLY A 53 -3.12 -7.56 -6.61
CA GLY A 53 -2.91 -8.52 -7.70
C GLY A 53 -2.74 -9.93 -7.16
N GLU A 54 -1.92 -10.08 -6.12
CA GLU A 54 -1.74 -11.37 -5.44
C GLU A 54 -3.03 -11.84 -4.77
N LEU A 55 -3.79 -10.95 -4.13
CA LEU A 55 -5.08 -11.31 -3.56
C LEU A 55 -6.05 -11.86 -4.62
N ALA A 56 -6.06 -11.28 -5.81
CA ALA A 56 -6.87 -11.79 -6.92
C ALA A 56 -6.38 -13.17 -7.37
N ALA A 57 -5.07 -13.35 -7.55
CA ALA A 57 -4.49 -14.64 -7.94
C ALA A 57 -4.80 -15.76 -6.94
N TRP A 58 -4.77 -15.46 -5.63
CA TRP A 58 -5.13 -16.42 -4.60
C TRP A 58 -6.63 -16.72 -4.54
N LYS A 59 -7.49 -15.75 -4.85
CA LYS A 59 -8.95 -15.98 -4.93
C LYS A 59 -9.36 -16.88 -6.09
N GLU A 60 -8.55 -16.93 -7.14
CA GLU A 60 -8.75 -17.86 -8.26
C GLU A 60 -8.26 -19.28 -7.95
N SER A 61 -7.56 -19.48 -6.82
CA SER A 61 -7.12 -20.82 -6.41
C SER A 61 -8.24 -21.57 -5.68
N ASP A 62 -8.53 -22.79 -6.15
CA ASP A 62 -9.52 -23.68 -5.53
C ASP A 62 -8.93 -24.56 -4.41
N SER A 63 -7.65 -24.37 -4.06
CA SER A 63 -6.90 -25.23 -3.13
C SER A 63 -6.03 -24.42 -2.19
N LEU A 64 -5.99 -24.83 -0.91
CA LEU A 64 -5.14 -24.21 0.12
C LEU A 64 -3.66 -24.59 -0.02
N ASP A 65 -3.37 -25.76 -0.62
CA ASP A 65 -2.02 -26.33 -0.69
C ASP A 65 -1.32 -26.05 -2.01
N THR A 66 -2.06 -25.60 -3.02
CA THR A 66 -1.54 -25.35 -4.37
C THR A 66 -1.41 -23.85 -4.59
N PRO A 67 -0.25 -23.25 -4.29
CA PRO A 67 -0.10 -21.81 -4.45
C PRO A 67 0.04 -21.44 -5.94
N PRO A 68 -0.13 -20.15 -6.29
CA PRO A 68 0.27 -19.66 -7.61
C PRO A 68 1.75 -19.95 -7.90
N SER A 69 2.09 -20.14 -9.18
CA SER A 69 3.37 -20.74 -9.61
C SER A 69 4.66 -20.07 -9.10
N HIS A 70 4.61 -18.79 -8.70
CA HIS A 70 5.76 -18.02 -8.23
C HIS A 70 5.95 -18.06 -6.70
N TYR A 71 5.13 -18.82 -5.97
CA TYR A 71 5.22 -18.95 -4.52
C TYR A 71 5.93 -20.22 -4.07
N ILE A 72 6.66 -20.09 -2.97
CA ILE A 72 7.32 -21.20 -2.29
C ILE A 72 6.62 -21.42 -0.94
N LYS A 73 6.18 -22.65 -0.66
CA LYS A 73 5.63 -23.04 0.65
C LYS A 73 6.75 -23.11 1.68
N ASN A 74 6.52 -22.55 2.86
CA ASN A 74 7.48 -22.50 3.96
C ASN A 74 6.90 -23.17 5.20
N GLU A 75 7.76 -23.76 6.02
CA GLU A 75 7.42 -24.11 7.41
C GLU A 75 7.48 -22.84 8.24
N GLY A 76 6.31 -22.25 8.53
CA GLY A 76 6.24 -21.06 9.38
C GLY A 76 6.21 -21.41 10.86
N THR A 77 5.88 -20.41 11.68
CA THR A 77 5.97 -20.51 13.15
C THR A 77 4.92 -21.45 13.75
N ASP A 78 3.75 -21.54 13.14
CA ASP A 78 2.68 -22.46 13.54
C ASP A 78 2.17 -23.22 12.30
N PRO A 79 2.92 -24.24 11.86
CA PRO A 79 2.59 -24.99 10.65
C PRO A 79 1.38 -25.90 10.84
N HIS A 80 0.84 -26.03 12.06
CA HIS A 80 -0.38 -26.81 12.30
C HIS A 80 -1.62 -25.99 11.96
N HIS A 81 -1.67 -24.71 12.35
CA HIS A 81 -2.82 -23.83 12.11
C HIS A 81 -2.75 -23.05 10.80
N TYR A 82 -1.55 -22.78 10.27
CA TYR A 82 -1.39 -21.92 9.10
C TYR A 82 -0.59 -22.58 7.98
N HIS A 83 -0.90 -22.20 6.74
CA HIS A 83 0.00 -22.35 5.60
C HIS A 83 0.74 -21.03 5.35
N TYR A 84 2.04 -21.11 5.11
CA TYR A 84 2.88 -19.96 4.84
C TYR A 84 3.51 -20.06 3.46
N PHE A 85 3.39 -19.01 2.68
CA PHE A 85 4.01 -18.91 1.36
C PHE A 85 4.80 -17.63 1.25
N THR A 86 5.89 -17.67 0.49
CA THR A 86 6.68 -16.48 0.19
C THR A 86 7.02 -16.41 -1.28
N SER A 87 7.11 -15.17 -1.79
CA SER A 87 7.57 -14.88 -3.14
C SER A 87 8.27 -13.54 -3.18
N THR A 88 8.92 -13.22 -4.29
CA THR A 88 9.50 -11.91 -4.58
C THR A 88 8.93 -11.40 -5.89
N ILE A 89 8.25 -10.26 -5.86
CA ILE A 89 7.48 -9.72 -7.00
C ILE A 89 7.82 -8.24 -7.11
N ASP A 90 8.31 -7.81 -8.27
CA ASP A 90 8.72 -6.42 -8.53
C ASP A 90 9.68 -5.84 -7.48
N GLY A 91 10.57 -6.68 -6.93
CA GLY A 91 11.52 -6.31 -5.88
C GLY A 91 10.95 -6.32 -4.46
N PHE A 92 9.63 -6.49 -4.31
CA PHE A 92 8.99 -6.64 -3.01
C PHE A 92 8.98 -8.08 -2.56
N LYS A 93 9.22 -8.31 -1.26
CA LYS A 93 9.04 -9.63 -0.66
C LYS A 93 7.59 -9.78 -0.23
N VAL A 94 6.89 -10.77 -0.78
CA VAL A 94 5.49 -11.05 -0.45
C VAL A 94 5.43 -12.26 0.48
N LYS A 95 4.72 -12.12 1.59
CA LYS A 95 4.39 -13.21 2.52
C LYS A 95 2.89 -13.42 2.50
N VAL A 96 2.48 -14.68 2.43
CA VAL A 96 1.09 -15.08 2.44
C VAL A 96 0.89 -16.07 3.58
N THR A 97 -0.13 -15.83 4.38
CA THR A 97 -0.53 -16.67 5.50
C THR A 97 -1.99 -17.05 5.30
N ILE A 98 -2.29 -18.34 5.33
CA ILE A 98 -3.64 -18.88 5.15
C ILE A 98 -4.02 -19.67 6.39
N ASP A 99 -5.17 -19.36 6.98
CA ASP A 99 -5.73 -20.13 8.09
C ASP A 99 -6.30 -21.46 7.57
N LYS A 100 -5.87 -22.56 8.17
CA LYS A 100 -6.40 -23.89 7.85
C LYS A 100 -7.77 -24.13 8.43
N GLN A 101 -8.14 -23.40 9.48
CA GLN A 101 -9.49 -23.41 9.98
C GLN A 101 -10.39 -22.63 9.02
N SER A 102 -11.54 -23.21 8.69
CA SER A 102 -12.56 -22.53 7.89
C SER A 102 -13.46 -21.71 8.81
N ASP A 103 -13.71 -20.47 8.44
CA ASP A 103 -14.69 -19.59 9.10
C ASP A 103 -16.13 -19.88 8.63
N LEU A 104 -16.27 -20.64 7.54
CA LEU A 104 -17.54 -21.10 7.00
C LEU A 104 -17.54 -22.63 6.93
N ASP A 105 -18.46 -23.29 7.61
CA ASP A 105 -18.63 -24.74 7.49
C ASP A 105 -20.10 -25.03 7.18
N THR A 106 -20.42 -25.10 5.88
CA THR A 106 -21.79 -25.38 5.42
C THR A 106 -21.90 -26.82 4.96
N THR A 107 -21.89 -27.75 5.91
CA THR A 107 -22.19 -29.15 5.62
C THR A 107 -23.57 -29.25 4.95
N GLY A 108 -23.62 -29.58 3.65
CA GLY A 108 -24.85 -29.87 2.91
C GLY A 108 -25.53 -28.71 2.18
N SER A 109 -24.88 -27.55 2.00
CA SER A 109 -25.38 -26.47 1.11
C SER A 109 -24.68 -26.47 -0.26
N PRO A 110 -25.30 -25.91 -1.31
CA PRO A 110 -24.61 -25.71 -2.58
C PRO A 110 -23.45 -24.70 -2.38
N SER A 111 -22.30 -25.09 -2.92
CA SER A 111 -20.99 -24.42 -2.92
C SER A 111 -20.99 -22.89 -2.87
N PRO A 112 -20.02 -22.24 -2.19
CA PRO A 112 -18.79 -22.77 -1.57
C PRO A 112 -18.98 -23.38 -0.17
N THR A 113 -18.28 -24.49 0.09
CA THR A 113 -18.44 -25.28 1.32
C THR A 113 -17.57 -24.76 2.46
N LYS A 114 -16.41 -24.16 2.15
CA LYS A 114 -15.41 -23.67 3.13
C LYS A 114 -14.83 -22.30 2.73
N ALA A 115 -14.51 -21.47 3.72
CA ALA A 115 -13.90 -20.15 3.57
C ALA A 115 -12.72 -19.98 4.52
N HIS A 116 -11.51 -19.86 3.98
CA HIS A 116 -10.27 -19.80 4.73
C HIS A 116 -9.69 -18.39 4.70
N GLN A 117 -9.34 -17.83 5.86
CA GLN A 117 -8.80 -16.48 5.94
C GLN A 117 -7.41 -16.41 5.31
N LEU A 118 -7.19 -15.38 4.51
CA LEU A 118 -5.96 -15.11 3.77
C LEU A 118 -5.41 -13.74 4.17
N LEU A 119 -4.15 -13.70 4.60
CA LEU A 119 -3.38 -12.48 4.86
C LEU A 119 -2.21 -12.40 3.88
N ILE A 120 -2.14 -11.32 3.12
CA ILE A 120 -1.02 -11.01 2.23
C ILE A 120 -0.29 -9.79 2.76
N GLN A 121 1.01 -9.92 2.99
CA GLN A 121 1.90 -8.86 3.44
C GLN A 121 2.97 -8.61 2.38
N VAL A 122 3.12 -7.37 1.98
CA VAL A 122 4.15 -6.91 1.05
C VAL A 122 5.20 -6.15 1.86
N LEU A 123 6.45 -6.59 1.74
CA LEU A 123 7.57 -6.08 2.49
C LEU A 123 8.63 -5.47 1.57
N GLU A 124 9.20 -4.37 2.03
CA GLU A 124 10.37 -3.71 1.48
C GLU A 124 11.38 -3.55 2.62
N ASP A 125 12.62 -3.99 2.44
CA ASP A 125 13.66 -3.95 3.48
C ASP A 125 13.21 -4.50 4.86
N GLN A 126 12.49 -5.64 4.85
CA GLN A 126 11.90 -6.30 6.04
C GLN A 126 10.77 -5.52 6.73
N LYS A 127 10.39 -4.35 6.24
CA LYS A 127 9.26 -3.56 6.76
C LYS A 127 8.01 -3.82 5.93
N ILE A 128 6.87 -4.02 6.61
CA ILE A 128 5.58 -4.13 5.93
C ILE A 128 5.22 -2.76 5.36
N VAL A 129 5.08 -2.69 4.03
CA VAL A 129 4.70 -1.48 3.29
C VAL A 129 3.24 -1.51 2.84
N SER A 130 2.69 -2.71 2.67
CA SER A 130 1.28 -2.93 2.38
C SER A 130 0.82 -4.28 2.92
N GLU A 131 -0.46 -4.35 3.29
CA GLU A 131 -1.11 -5.59 3.68
C GLU A 131 -2.55 -5.61 3.17
N THR A 132 -3.06 -6.81 2.90
CA THR A 132 -4.45 -7.01 2.52
C THR A 132 -4.97 -8.34 3.07
N TYR A 133 -6.28 -8.40 3.25
CA TYR A 133 -7.00 -9.52 3.83
C TYR A 133 -8.07 -9.99 2.86
N GLY A 134 -8.33 -11.29 2.86
CA GLY A 134 -9.44 -11.86 2.12
C GLY A 134 -9.74 -13.28 2.56
N TYR A 135 -10.48 -13.98 1.72
CA TYR A 135 -10.83 -15.38 1.91
C TYR A 135 -10.54 -16.15 0.63
N ILE A 136 -10.10 -17.40 0.80
CA ILE A 136 -10.07 -18.41 -0.25
C ILE A 136 -11.28 -19.30 -0.04
N MET A 137 -12.06 -19.47 -1.10
CA MET A 137 -13.27 -20.28 -1.08
C MET A 137 -12.96 -21.64 -1.67
N VAL A 138 -13.10 -22.70 -0.88
CA VAL A 138 -12.83 -24.07 -1.33
C VAL A 138 -14.16 -24.78 -1.60
N HIS A 139 -14.22 -25.41 -2.76
CA HIS A 139 -15.34 -26.22 -3.24
C HIS A 139 -15.01 -27.69 -2.93
N ASP A 140 -15.89 -28.40 -2.21
CA ASP A 140 -15.73 -29.85 -1.93
C ASP A 140 -16.09 -30.72 -3.16
#